data_AF-A0A3C2C5Z8-F1
#
_entry.id   AF-A0A3C2C5Z8-F1
#
_cell.length_a   1.000
_cell.length_b   1.000
_cell.length_c   1.000
_cell.angle_alpha   90.00
_cell.angle_beta   90.00
_cell.angle_gamma   90.00
#
_symmetry.space_group_name_H-M   'P 1'
#
loop_
_entity.id
_entity.type
_entity.pdbx_description
1 polymer ?
#
loop_
_entity_poly.entity_id
_entity_poly.type
_entity_poly.pdbx_seq_one_letter_code
_entity_poly.pdbx_strand_id
1 'polypeptide(L)' 'IVRSGSRSGLLLPDLEGIDTAEEQVAIARQKAGIEPDEPVQLQRFKVERYT' A
#
# COMPACT_ATOMS: atom_id res chain seq x y z
N ILE A 1 2.97 -3.46 -1.07
CA ILE A 1 3.79 -2.36 -1.65
C ILE A 1 3.19 -2.00 -3.00
N VAL A 2 2.96 -0.71 -3.23
CA VAL A 2 2.58 -0.13 -4.53
C VAL A 2 3.79 0.61 -5.10
N ARG A 3 4.07 0.49 -6.41
CA ARG A 3 5.18 1.18 -7.06
C ARG A 3 4.80 1.69 -8.45
N SER A 4 5.17 2.93 -8.76
CA SER A 4 5.16 3.50 -10.11
C SER A 4 6.45 4.29 -10.35
N GLY A 5 7.33 3.76 -11.20
CA GLY A 5 8.65 4.34 -11.45
C GLY A 5 9.47 4.49 -10.16
N SER A 6 9.80 5.74 -9.82
CA SER A 6 10.52 6.13 -8.61
C SER A 6 9.62 6.31 -7.38
N ARG A 7 8.29 6.39 -7.56
CA ARG A 7 7.31 6.53 -6.46
C ARG A 7 6.95 5.16 -5.90
N SER A 8 6.88 5.07 -4.57
CA SER A 8 6.44 3.84 -3.90
C SER A 8 5.69 4.17 -2.60
N GLY A 9 4.77 3.28 -2.25
CA GLY A 9 3.94 3.38 -1.06
C GLY A 9 3.76 2.03 -0.40
N LEU A 10 3.70 2.04 0.92
CA LEU A 10 3.44 0.86 1.73
C LEU A 10 2.57 1.25 2.91
N LEU A 11 1.65 0.35 3.23
CA LEU A 11 0.96 0.30 4.51
C LEU A 11 1.20 -1.08 5.11
N LEU A 12 1.37 -1.10 6.42
CA LEU A 12 1.50 -2.35 7.16
C LEU A 12 0.15 -3.08 7.18
N PRO A 13 0.16 -4.42 7.25
CA PRO A 13 -1.04 -5.18 7.59
C PRO A 13 -1.54 -4.82 9.00
N ASP A 14 -2.83 -5.09 9.23
CA ASP A 14 -3.53 -4.94 10.51
C ASP A 14 -3.52 -3.51 11.09
N LEU A 15 -3.79 -2.51 10.24
CA LEU A 15 -3.98 -1.13 10.67
C LEU A 15 -5.44 -0.88 11.04
N GLU A 16 -5.67 -0.30 12.21
CA GLU A 16 -7.00 0.11 12.67
C GLU A 16 -7.64 1.09 11.69
N GLY A 17 -8.92 0.87 11.36
CA GLY A 17 -9.68 1.71 10.42
C GLY A 17 -9.39 1.46 8.95
N ILE A 18 -8.73 0.35 8.60
CA ILE A 18 -8.58 -0.12 7.21
C ILE A 18 -9.07 -1.56 7.12
N ASP A 19 -10.25 -1.74 6.53
CA ASP A 19 -10.95 -3.03 6.58
C ASP A 19 -10.77 -3.87 5.31
N THR A 20 -10.28 -3.25 4.22
CA THR A 20 -10.14 -3.93 2.92
C THR A 20 -8.75 -3.77 2.32
N ALA A 21 -8.33 -4.77 1.52
CA ALA A 21 -7.07 -4.70 0.80
C ALA A 21 -7.08 -3.59 -0.25
N GLU A 22 -8.23 -3.35 -0.88
CA GLU A 22 -8.46 -2.29 -1.86
C GLU A 22 -8.26 -0.90 -1.24
N GLU A 23 -8.82 -0.66 -0.05
CA GLU A 23 -8.63 0.56 0.71
C GLU A 23 -7.16 0.75 1.10
N GLN A 24 -6.51 -0.31 1.60
CA GLN A 24 -5.08 -0.27 1.91
C GLN A 24 -4.23 0.10 0.69
N VAL A 25 -4.52 -0.49 -0.47
CA VAL A 25 -3.83 -0.16 -1.73
C VAL A 25 -4.09 1.29 -2.13
N ALA A 26 -5.33 1.77 -2.04
CA ALA A 26 -5.69 3.14 -2.37
C ALA A 26 -4.96 4.17 -1.49
N ILE A 27 -4.94 3.97 -0.17
CA ILE A 27 -4.23 4.85 0.76
C ILE A 27 -2.71 4.79 0.51
N ALA A 28 -2.15 3.59 0.24
CA ALA A 28 -0.73 3.46 -0.06
C ALA A 28 -0.36 4.21 -1.36
N ARG A 29 -1.22 4.21 -2.38
CA ARG A 29 -1.04 5.00 -3.61
C ARG A 29 -1.08 6.50 -3.32
N GLN A 30 -2.08 6.95 -2.59
CA GLN A 30 -2.22 8.36 -2.21
C GLN A 30 -0.99 8.87 -1.45
N LYS A 31 -0.48 8.09 -0.49
CA LYS A 31 0.75 8.42 0.26
C LYS A 31 2.00 8.46 -0.61
N ALA A 32 2.02 7.72 -1.72
CA ALA A 32 3.09 7.72 -2.70
C ALA A 32 2.91 8.80 -3.79
N GLY A 33 1.83 9.58 -3.74
CA GLY A 33 1.46 10.53 -4.79
C GLY A 33 1.18 9.86 -6.13
N ILE A 34 0.53 8.70 -6.12
CA ILE A 34 0.15 7.92 -7.32
C ILE A 34 -1.36 8.03 -7.52
N GLU A 35 -1.79 8.48 -8.70
CA GLU A 35 -3.21 8.65 -9.02
C GLU A 35 -3.95 7.29 -9.11
N PRO A 36 -5.27 7.21 -8.88
CA PRO A 36 -6.04 5.96 -8.83
C PRO A 36 -6.11 5.16 -10.15
N ASP A 37 -5.98 5.84 -11.29
CA ASP A 37 -5.99 5.29 -12.63
C ASP A 37 -4.58 5.00 -13.17
N GLU A 38 -3.54 5.45 -12.48
CA GLU A 38 -2.16 5.24 -12.89
C GLU A 38 -1.76 3.74 -12.79
N PRO A 39 -1.07 3.16 -13.79
CA PRO A 39 -0.59 1.79 -13.68
C PRO A 39 0.44 1.64 -12.55
N VAL A 40 0.29 0.58 -11.74
CA VAL A 40 1.18 0.28 -10.62
C VAL A 40 1.64 -1.16 -10.61
N GLN A 41 2.83 -1.39 -10.06
CA GLN A 41 3.29 -2.72 -9.67
C GLN A 41 2.89 -2.98 -8.21
N LEU A 42 2.26 -4.14 -7.97
CA LEU A 42 1.87 -4.58 -6.64
C LEU A 42 2.81 -5.70 -6.15
N GLN A 43 3.27 -5.58 -4.90
CA GLN A 43 4.03 -6.61 -4.21
C GLN A 43 3.41 -6.89 -2.84
N ARG A 44 3.38 -8.15 -2.43
CA ARG A 44 2.88 -8.59 -1.11
C ARG A 44 4.04 -8.89 -0.18
N PHE A 45 3.83 -8.66 1.12
CA PHE A 45 4.77 -8.98 2.18
C PHE A 45 3.99 -9.36 3.45
N LYS A 46 4.65 -10.04 4.39
CA LYS A 46 4.12 -10.38 5.71
C LYS A 46 4.95 -9.66 6.77
N VAL A 47 4.31 -9.27 7.86
CA VAL A 47 4.98 -8.73 9.05
C VAL A 47 4.93 -9.77 10.16
N GLU A 48 6.06 -9.97 10.83
CA GLU A 48 6.15 -10.73 12.07
C GLU A 48 6.58 -9.76 13.17
N ARG A 49 5.73 -9.59 14.18
CA ARG A 49 5.99 -8.71 15.32
C ARG A 49 6.57 -9.55 16.45
N TYR A 50 7.69 -9.10 17.01
CA TYR A 50 8.31 -9.68 18.19
C TYR A 50 7.99 -8.78 19.39
N THR A 51 7.64 -9.39 20.53
CA THR A 51 7.37 -8.75 21.82
C THR A 51 8.55 -8.90 22.76
#